data_AF-A0A1X7FA76-F1
#
_entry.id   AF-A0A1X7FA76-F1
#
_cell.length_a   1.000
_cell.length_b   1.000
_cell.length_c   1.000
_cell.angle_alpha   90.00
_cell.angle_beta   90.00
_cell.angle_gamma   90.00
#
_symmetry.space_group_name_H-M   'P 1'
#
loop_
_entity.id
_entity.type
_entity.pdbx_description
1 polymer ?
#
loop_
_entity_poly.entity_id
_entity_poly.type
_entity_poly.pdbx_seq_one_letter_code
_entity_poly.pdbx_strand_id
1 'polypeptide(L)'
;MTEETFRWHPDRDDVYDGNVFKDTLLGDVPCSAFRKIAGKSFTMNGGSHSLTLAPVPEDIDVFMEWGEPAESWIDNPPLTRIAINSGTLKMVAGVPTSTAVAVLGLGVEDAVVQLDITGTFTVQDVNVEGSGRPVDDGPVPASTINIYPNGRFLVGKENATRVTGFAGGFDINVHDGGTMSVTAHTLDLTSGTYTIGDRAAAGPCSVELIAQPATASPGDVPVSDADGALLSDNLRISCTSASSSRLQAISMAFTATHIKAEDTASLTIGCNSIAFDESVKTDRPVVFETGTIFAVGQGSAVISFTSASGGPAPFKFTDMAREYPKGLFNFVTADGANKGKFKFLDIGSAFDFSAMIHRGLITIDGTPDNGAKTTWGWEVDPELPSRSYFTIHLK
;
A
#
# COMPACT_ATOMS: atom_id res chain seq x y z
N MET A 1 46.13 3.38 -10.22
CA MET A 1 45.25 2.74 -9.24
C MET A 1 44.08 2.21 -10.03
N THR A 2 43.85 0.90 -10.00
CA THR A 2 42.64 0.30 -10.59
C THR A 2 41.47 0.70 -9.71
N GLU A 3 40.45 1.33 -10.27
CA GLU A 3 39.21 1.59 -9.54
C GLU A 3 38.63 0.25 -9.08
N GLU A 4 38.40 0.12 -7.77
CA GLU A 4 37.67 -1.02 -7.25
C GLU A 4 36.22 -0.89 -7.72
N THR A 5 35.74 -1.90 -8.43
CA THR A 5 34.36 -1.98 -8.91
C THR A 5 33.59 -2.93 -8.03
N PHE A 6 32.46 -2.45 -7.50
CA PHE A 6 31.54 -3.30 -6.76
C PHE A 6 30.99 -4.40 -7.68
N ARG A 7 30.77 -5.59 -7.12
CA ARG A 7 30.15 -6.73 -7.81
C ARG A 7 29.03 -7.26 -6.93
N TRP A 8 27.86 -7.44 -7.54
CA TRP A 8 26.73 -8.11 -6.90
C TRP A 8 26.94 -9.63 -6.97
N HIS A 9 26.68 -10.33 -5.88
CA HIS A 9 26.79 -11.78 -5.81
C HIS A 9 25.47 -12.39 -5.29
N PRO A 10 24.76 -13.17 -6.09
CA PRO A 10 23.52 -13.82 -5.66
C PRO A 10 23.69 -14.78 -4.46
N ASP A 11 24.87 -15.37 -4.31
CA ASP A 11 25.15 -16.56 -3.49
C ASP A 11 25.85 -16.29 -2.14
N ARG A 12 26.12 -15.04 -1.80
CA ARG A 12 26.82 -14.64 -0.57
C ARG A 12 26.30 -13.32 -0.04
N ASP A 13 26.74 -12.93 1.15
CA ASP A 13 26.41 -11.60 1.68
C ASP A 13 27.27 -10.54 1.00
N ASP A 14 26.62 -9.44 0.59
CA ASP A 14 27.29 -8.32 -0.07
C ASP A 14 27.17 -7.05 0.79
N VAL A 15 28.23 -6.24 0.79
CA VAL A 15 28.24 -4.91 1.39
C VAL A 15 28.71 -3.90 0.36
N TYR A 16 27.89 -2.89 0.10
CA TYR A 16 28.25 -1.75 -0.72
C TYR A 16 28.65 -0.57 0.19
N ASP A 17 29.85 -0.02 0.00
CA ASP A 17 30.33 1.20 0.65
C ASP A 17 30.50 2.31 -0.40
N GLY A 18 29.64 3.33 -0.32
CA GLY A 18 29.67 4.46 -1.25
C GLY A 18 30.95 5.30 -1.16
N ASN A 19 31.69 5.24 -0.05
CA ASN A 19 32.99 5.92 0.05
C ASN A 19 34.07 5.27 -0.82
N VAL A 20 33.95 3.96 -1.04
CA VAL A 20 34.85 3.15 -1.86
C VAL A 20 34.38 3.16 -3.31
N PHE A 21 33.14 2.72 -3.55
CA PHE A 21 32.66 2.43 -4.91
C PHE A 21 32.08 3.64 -5.63
N LYS A 22 31.71 4.70 -4.90
CA LYS A 22 31.03 5.89 -5.46
C LYS A 22 29.77 5.50 -6.24
N ASP A 23 29.16 6.47 -6.92
CA ASP A 23 27.99 6.19 -7.76
C ASP A 23 28.29 5.08 -8.76
N THR A 24 27.59 3.95 -8.61
CA THR A 24 27.86 2.71 -9.33
C THR A 24 26.64 2.30 -10.13
N LEU A 25 26.85 2.02 -11.40
CA LEU A 25 25.87 1.39 -12.28
C LEU A 25 26.30 -0.05 -12.56
N LEU A 26 25.47 -1.01 -12.15
CA LEU A 26 25.58 -2.39 -12.60
C LEU A 26 24.59 -2.58 -13.75
N GLY A 27 25.11 -2.46 -14.97
CA GLY A 27 24.36 -2.66 -16.21
C GLY A 27 24.93 -3.79 -17.05
N ASP A 28 24.31 -4.04 -18.20
CA ASP A 28 24.81 -4.97 -19.22
C ASP A 28 24.97 -6.44 -18.75
N VAL A 29 24.15 -6.84 -17.77
CA VAL A 29 24.10 -8.21 -17.25
C VAL A 29 22.66 -8.74 -17.21
N PRO A 30 22.44 -10.06 -17.25
CA PRO A 30 21.12 -10.66 -17.09
C PRO A 30 20.38 -10.21 -15.83
N CYS A 31 19.04 -10.24 -15.90
CA CYS A 31 18.15 -10.18 -14.73
C CYS A 31 18.56 -11.14 -13.61
N SER A 32 18.93 -12.37 -13.96
CA SER A 32 19.35 -13.40 -13.00
C SER A 32 20.62 -13.03 -12.21
N ALA A 33 21.46 -12.12 -12.72
CA ALA A 33 22.66 -11.66 -12.04
C ALA A 33 22.37 -10.82 -10.79
N PHE A 34 21.16 -10.26 -10.66
CA PHE A 34 20.73 -9.46 -9.50
C PHE A 34 19.84 -10.21 -8.51
N ARG A 35 19.61 -11.51 -8.74
CA ARG A 35 18.92 -12.36 -7.76
C ARG A 35 19.64 -12.34 -6.43
N LYS A 36 18.90 -12.63 -5.36
CA LYS A 36 19.47 -12.86 -4.03
C LYS A 36 18.90 -14.14 -3.45
N ILE A 37 19.75 -15.15 -3.33
CA ILE A 37 19.35 -16.48 -2.85
C ILE A 37 18.85 -16.37 -1.41
N ALA A 38 17.86 -17.20 -1.05
CA ALA A 38 17.35 -17.36 0.31
C ALA A 38 18.51 -17.40 1.33
N GLY A 39 18.39 -16.62 2.41
CA GLY A 39 19.37 -16.55 3.49
C GLY A 39 20.61 -15.70 3.20
N LYS A 40 20.72 -15.12 2.00
CA LYS A 40 21.79 -14.18 1.66
C LYS A 40 21.31 -12.76 1.81
N SER A 41 22.23 -11.88 2.19
CA SER A 41 21.92 -10.50 2.54
C SER A 41 22.67 -9.48 1.67
N PHE A 42 22.10 -8.30 1.53
CA PHE A 42 22.77 -7.14 0.95
C PHE A 42 22.67 -5.98 1.93
N THR A 43 23.78 -5.29 2.18
CA THR A 43 23.82 -4.07 3.00
C THR A 43 24.41 -2.92 2.20
N MET A 44 23.66 -1.82 2.10
CA MET A 44 24.11 -0.58 1.48
C MET A 44 24.45 0.48 2.52
N ASN A 45 25.72 0.89 2.52
CA ASN A 45 26.25 2.05 3.23
C ASN A 45 26.66 3.11 2.21
N GLY A 46 25.70 3.68 1.49
CA GLY A 46 25.98 4.56 0.35
C GLY A 46 26.33 6.00 0.70
N GLY A 47 25.99 6.49 1.90
CA GLY A 47 26.13 7.90 2.24
C GLY A 47 25.30 8.78 1.31
N SER A 48 25.96 9.58 0.46
CA SER A 48 25.31 10.37 -0.60
C SER A 48 25.33 9.71 -1.98
N HIS A 49 25.90 8.51 -2.10
CA HIS A 49 26.08 7.80 -3.37
C HIS A 49 24.96 6.80 -3.64
N SER A 50 24.90 6.39 -4.90
CA SER A 50 23.88 5.51 -5.45
C SER A 50 24.46 4.21 -6.01
N LEU A 51 23.69 3.13 -5.88
CA LEU A 51 23.90 1.87 -6.60
C LEU A 51 22.68 1.65 -7.49
N THR A 52 22.88 1.57 -8.80
CA THR A 52 21.82 1.30 -9.78
C THR A 52 21.96 -0.11 -10.34
N LEU A 53 20.91 -0.92 -10.22
CA LEU A 53 20.76 -2.23 -10.85
C LEU A 53 19.92 -2.07 -12.12
N ALA A 54 20.56 -2.27 -13.28
CA ALA A 54 19.96 -2.04 -14.60
C ALA A 54 20.25 -3.21 -15.56
N PRO A 55 19.63 -4.39 -15.35
CA PRO A 55 19.88 -5.56 -16.18
C PRO A 55 19.39 -5.37 -17.60
N VAL A 56 19.95 -6.19 -18.49
CA VAL A 56 19.49 -6.34 -19.88
C VAL A 56 18.44 -7.45 -19.91
N PRO A 57 17.25 -7.22 -20.49
CA PRO A 57 16.24 -8.27 -20.65
C PRO A 57 16.79 -9.36 -21.57
N GLU A 58 16.84 -10.62 -21.12
CA GLU A 58 17.33 -11.75 -21.94
C GLU A 58 16.20 -12.50 -22.64
N ASP A 59 15.08 -12.78 -21.96
CA ASP A 59 13.79 -13.21 -22.49
C ASP A 59 12.81 -13.35 -21.29
N ILE A 60 11.64 -12.72 -21.40
CA ILE A 60 10.33 -12.80 -20.70
C ILE A 60 10.22 -13.27 -19.20
N ASP A 61 9.39 -12.51 -18.47
CA ASP A 61 8.54 -12.81 -17.30
C ASP A 61 9.02 -12.42 -15.90
N VAL A 62 10.32 -12.47 -15.57
CA VAL A 62 10.77 -12.04 -14.23
C VAL A 62 12.11 -11.28 -14.29
N PHE A 63 12.12 -10.07 -13.73
CA PHE A 63 13.24 -9.14 -13.75
C PHE A 63 14.21 -9.34 -12.58
N MET A 64 13.70 -9.63 -11.37
CA MET A 64 14.56 -9.87 -10.21
C MET A 64 13.78 -10.66 -9.15
N GLU A 65 14.41 -11.66 -8.57
CA GLU A 65 13.82 -12.46 -7.47
C GLU A 65 14.76 -12.43 -6.27
N TRP A 66 14.20 -12.01 -5.14
CA TRP A 66 14.89 -12.04 -3.85
C TRP A 66 14.22 -13.07 -2.93
N GLY A 67 15.03 -13.86 -2.23
CA GLY A 67 14.54 -14.89 -1.31
C GLY A 67 14.26 -16.24 -1.96
N GLU A 68 14.57 -16.43 -3.24
CA GLU A 68 14.42 -17.72 -3.94
C GLU A 68 15.40 -18.76 -3.34
N PRO A 69 14.92 -19.94 -2.89
CA PRO A 69 15.79 -20.99 -2.42
C PRO A 69 16.58 -21.59 -3.58
N ALA A 70 17.86 -21.94 -3.34
CA ALA A 70 18.73 -22.52 -4.36
C ALA A 70 18.35 -23.96 -4.76
N GLU A 71 17.58 -24.64 -3.91
CA GLU A 71 17.09 -26.02 -4.12
C GLU A 71 15.56 -26.02 -4.09
N SER A 72 14.94 -26.96 -4.80
CA SER A 72 13.48 -27.04 -4.87
C SER A 72 12.89 -27.39 -3.50
N TRP A 73 12.09 -26.47 -2.96
CA TRP A 73 11.30 -26.59 -1.74
C TRP A 73 12.14 -26.73 -0.44
N ILE A 74 12.08 -25.70 0.41
CA ILE A 74 12.72 -25.69 1.72
C ILE A 74 11.64 -25.32 2.74
N ASP A 75 11.34 -26.22 3.66
CA ASP A 75 10.52 -25.90 4.83
C ASP A 75 11.19 -24.74 5.60
N ASN A 76 10.52 -23.59 5.68
CA ASN A 76 11.00 -22.38 6.36
C ASN A 76 12.36 -21.86 5.82
N PRO A 77 12.37 -21.28 4.60
CA PRO A 77 13.61 -20.84 3.99
C PRO A 77 14.23 -19.70 4.81
N PRO A 78 15.56 -19.62 4.83
CA PRO A 78 16.25 -18.61 5.60
C PRO A 78 15.93 -17.21 5.07
N LEU A 79 15.75 -16.27 6.00
CA LEU A 79 15.44 -14.87 5.70
C LEU A 79 16.49 -14.23 4.79
N THR A 80 16.06 -13.68 3.66
CA THR A 80 16.87 -12.79 2.82
C THR A 80 16.67 -11.35 3.26
N ARG A 81 17.75 -10.69 3.70
CA ARG A 81 17.68 -9.31 4.20
C ARG A 81 18.38 -8.33 3.27
N ILE A 82 17.65 -7.30 2.87
CA ILE A 82 18.16 -6.17 2.09
C ILE A 82 18.09 -4.93 2.97
N ALA A 83 19.24 -4.41 3.38
CA ALA A 83 19.33 -3.25 4.27
C ALA A 83 19.94 -2.06 3.53
N ILE A 84 19.21 -0.94 3.49
CA ILE A 84 19.66 0.31 2.89
C ILE A 84 19.84 1.32 4.03
N ASN A 85 21.02 1.31 4.64
CA ASN A 85 21.32 2.14 5.80
C ASN A 85 21.50 3.62 5.40
N SER A 86 22.02 3.87 4.20
CA SER A 86 22.19 5.22 3.63
C SER A 86 22.42 5.16 2.11
N GLY A 87 22.32 6.29 1.43
CA GLY A 87 22.42 6.41 -0.02
C GLY A 87 21.14 5.99 -0.74
N THR A 88 21.27 5.73 -2.05
CA THR A 88 20.13 5.37 -2.91
C THR A 88 20.38 4.05 -3.65
N LEU A 89 19.64 3.00 -3.31
CA LEU A 89 19.55 1.81 -4.16
C LEU A 89 18.46 2.05 -5.21
N LYS A 90 18.80 1.87 -6.48
CA LYS A 90 17.89 2.08 -7.60
C LYS A 90 17.76 0.81 -8.43
N MET A 91 16.53 0.40 -8.74
CA MET A 91 16.22 -0.62 -9.73
C MET A 91 15.54 0.03 -10.93
N VAL A 92 16.06 -0.26 -12.12
CA VAL A 92 15.55 0.29 -13.38
C VAL A 92 15.53 -0.79 -14.44
N ALA A 93 14.40 -1.00 -15.11
CA ALA A 93 14.38 -1.80 -16.34
C ALA A 93 14.96 -1.02 -17.52
N GLY A 94 15.96 -1.59 -18.20
CA GLY A 94 16.59 -0.97 -19.37
C GLY A 94 15.67 -0.88 -20.60
N VAL A 95 14.59 -1.67 -20.65
CA VAL A 95 13.54 -1.59 -21.68
C VAL A 95 12.17 -1.76 -21.01
N PRO A 96 11.24 -0.80 -21.17
CA PRO A 96 9.91 -0.91 -20.61
C PRO A 96 9.13 -1.97 -21.38
N THR A 97 9.00 -3.14 -20.80
CA THR A 97 8.06 -4.18 -21.26
C THR A 97 7.06 -4.42 -20.13
N SER A 98 5.80 -4.67 -20.45
CA SER A 98 4.73 -4.95 -19.48
C SER A 98 4.95 -6.24 -18.67
N THR A 99 6.08 -6.93 -18.89
CA THR A 99 6.45 -8.21 -18.31
C THR A 99 7.66 -8.11 -17.37
N ALA A 100 8.25 -6.92 -17.17
CA ALA A 100 9.35 -6.76 -16.22
C ALA A 100 8.81 -6.69 -14.78
N VAL A 101 9.04 -7.73 -13.99
CA VAL A 101 8.56 -7.86 -12.59
C VAL A 101 9.74 -8.04 -11.62
N ALA A 102 9.89 -7.14 -10.64
CA ALA A 102 10.72 -7.33 -9.46
C ALA A 102 9.86 -7.99 -8.38
N VAL A 103 10.20 -9.23 -8.07
CA VAL A 103 9.49 -10.05 -7.11
C VAL A 103 10.25 -10.03 -5.79
N LEU A 104 9.62 -9.44 -4.78
CA LEU A 104 10.06 -9.44 -3.40
C LEU A 104 9.48 -10.69 -2.72
N GLY A 105 10.23 -11.79 -2.77
CA GLY A 105 9.77 -13.12 -2.32
C GLY A 105 9.02 -13.86 -3.43
N LEU A 106 9.27 -15.14 -3.61
CA LEU A 106 8.61 -15.96 -4.63
C LEU A 106 7.09 -16.01 -4.50
N GLY A 107 6.41 -16.17 -5.64
CA GLY A 107 5.02 -16.64 -5.71
C GLY A 107 4.82 -18.11 -5.29
N VAL A 108 5.88 -18.78 -4.83
CA VAL A 108 5.79 -20.06 -4.13
C VAL A 108 6.01 -19.82 -2.64
N GLU A 109 4.93 -20.06 -1.89
CA GLU A 109 4.64 -20.34 -0.46
C GLU A 109 5.67 -20.11 0.66
N ASP A 110 6.96 -19.86 0.38
CA ASP A 110 8.01 -20.01 1.39
C ASP A 110 8.97 -18.81 1.49
N ALA A 111 9.20 -18.03 0.43
CA ALA A 111 10.25 -17.01 0.46
C ALA A 111 9.94 -15.82 1.40
N VAL A 112 10.81 -15.60 2.39
CA VAL A 112 10.74 -14.45 3.30
C VAL A 112 11.82 -13.43 2.95
N VAL A 113 11.39 -12.26 2.50
CA VAL A 113 12.28 -11.10 2.27
C VAL A 113 11.99 -10.03 3.31
N GLN A 114 13.04 -9.49 3.91
CA GLN A 114 12.95 -8.29 4.73
C GLN A 114 13.77 -7.16 4.11
N LEU A 115 13.09 -6.05 3.83
CA LEU A 115 13.68 -4.83 3.33
C LEU A 115 13.68 -3.78 4.43
N ASP A 116 14.86 -3.35 4.88
CA ASP A 116 15.03 -2.31 5.90
C ASP A 116 15.59 -1.04 5.27
N ILE A 117 14.86 0.07 5.35
CA ILE A 117 15.16 1.29 4.60
C ILE A 117 15.34 2.46 5.56
N THR A 118 16.58 2.95 5.70
CA THR A 118 16.91 4.25 6.31
C THR A 118 17.41 5.26 5.27
N GLY A 119 17.95 4.78 4.14
CA GLY A 119 18.27 5.57 2.94
C GLY A 119 17.09 5.68 1.98
N THR A 120 17.36 5.60 0.67
CA THR A 120 16.32 5.59 -0.37
C THR A 120 16.37 4.30 -1.18
N PHE A 121 15.21 3.69 -1.39
CA PHE A 121 15.02 2.63 -2.37
C PHE A 121 14.04 3.09 -3.44
N THR A 122 14.47 3.02 -4.70
CA THR A 122 13.66 3.46 -5.83
C THR A 122 13.53 2.32 -6.84
N VAL A 123 12.30 2.05 -7.28
CA VAL A 123 11.97 1.10 -8.35
C VAL A 123 11.29 1.86 -9.49
N GLN A 124 11.83 1.71 -10.70
CA GLN A 124 11.34 2.39 -11.92
C GLN A 124 11.13 1.41 -13.06
N ASP A 125 10.01 1.57 -13.76
CA ASP A 125 9.62 0.81 -14.95
C ASP A 125 9.61 -0.72 -14.76
N VAL A 126 9.38 -1.15 -13.52
CA VAL A 126 9.33 -2.55 -13.09
C VAL A 126 8.13 -2.71 -12.16
N ASN A 127 7.33 -3.77 -12.36
CA ASN A 127 6.26 -4.14 -11.44
C ASN A 127 6.85 -4.63 -10.13
N VAL A 128 6.18 -4.36 -9.01
CA VAL A 128 6.61 -4.88 -7.70
C VAL A 128 5.58 -5.89 -7.24
N GLU A 129 6.03 -7.11 -6.98
CA GLU A 129 5.18 -8.18 -6.47
C GLU A 129 5.69 -8.70 -5.13
N GLY A 130 4.78 -8.88 -4.18
CA GLY A 130 5.06 -9.45 -2.86
C GLY A 130 4.51 -10.87 -2.72
N SER A 131 5.18 -11.69 -1.91
CA SER A 131 4.67 -13.01 -1.50
C SER A 131 3.51 -12.86 -0.50
N GLY A 132 2.47 -13.69 -0.61
CA GLY A 132 1.38 -13.66 0.36
C GLY A 132 0.04 -14.29 -0.04
N ARG A 133 -0.06 -15.04 -1.15
CA ARG A 133 -1.34 -15.71 -1.44
C ARG A 133 -1.70 -16.65 -0.28
N PRO A 134 -2.91 -16.55 0.29
CA PRO A 134 -3.37 -17.51 1.28
C PRO A 134 -3.38 -18.89 0.62
N VAL A 135 -2.58 -19.82 1.15
CA VAL A 135 -2.76 -21.24 0.87
C VAL A 135 -3.69 -21.84 1.89
N ASP A 136 -4.39 -22.89 1.48
CA ASP A 136 -5.35 -23.63 2.29
C ASP A 136 -4.76 -24.18 3.62
N ASP A 137 -3.42 -24.18 3.79
CA ASP A 137 -2.68 -24.80 4.90
C ASP A 137 -2.01 -23.86 5.93
N GLY A 138 -2.20 -22.54 5.85
CA GLY A 138 -1.75 -21.62 6.91
C GLY A 138 -1.27 -20.24 6.44
N PRO A 139 -0.91 -19.34 7.37
CA PRO A 139 -0.39 -18.02 7.01
C PRO A 139 0.98 -18.14 6.36
N VAL A 140 1.09 -17.77 5.08
CA VAL A 140 2.37 -17.59 4.39
C VAL A 140 3.05 -16.35 4.99
N PRO A 141 4.34 -16.42 5.36
CA PRO A 141 5.07 -15.24 5.80
C PRO A 141 5.16 -14.22 4.66
N ALA A 142 4.53 -13.05 4.85
CA ALA A 142 4.56 -11.96 3.88
C ALA A 142 5.95 -11.30 3.83
N SER A 143 6.35 -10.85 2.65
CA SER A 143 7.51 -9.99 2.51
C SER A 143 7.35 -8.73 3.35
N THR A 144 8.36 -8.44 4.18
CA THR A 144 8.33 -7.32 5.12
C THR A 144 9.11 -6.12 4.57
N ILE A 145 8.51 -4.93 4.61
CA ILE A 145 9.16 -3.67 4.25
C ILE A 145 9.11 -2.74 5.46
N ASN A 146 10.25 -2.51 6.09
CA ASN A 146 10.40 -1.57 7.20
C ASN A 146 11.06 -0.28 6.70
N ILE A 147 10.36 0.84 6.86
CA ILE A 147 10.84 2.17 6.47
C ILE A 147 11.07 2.97 7.75
N TYR A 148 12.34 3.16 8.08
CA TYR A 148 12.81 3.84 9.29
C TYR A 148 12.89 5.37 9.07
N PRO A 149 13.20 6.16 10.11
CA PRO A 149 13.31 7.61 9.96
C PRO A 149 14.26 8.04 8.85
N ASN A 150 13.79 8.97 8.00
CA ASN A 150 14.41 9.43 6.76
C ASN A 150 14.45 8.40 5.60
N GLY A 151 13.98 7.19 5.86
CA GLY A 151 13.80 6.14 4.86
C GLY A 151 12.78 6.53 3.80
N ARG A 152 13.06 6.20 2.54
CA ARG A 152 12.15 6.46 1.41
C ARG A 152 12.01 5.22 0.54
N PHE A 153 10.79 4.73 0.38
CA PHE A 153 10.48 3.69 -0.60
C PHE A 153 9.63 4.28 -1.73
N LEU A 154 10.18 4.27 -2.93
CA LEU A 154 9.62 4.97 -4.08
C LEU A 154 9.43 3.99 -5.24
N VAL A 155 8.18 3.83 -5.70
CA VAL A 155 7.85 3.01 -6.88
C VAL A 155 7.14 3.91 -7.89
N GLY A 156 7.63 3.94 -9.13
CA GLY A 156 7.02 4.73 -10.20
C GLY A 156 7.16 6.26 -10.04
N LYS A 157 7.97 6.73 -9.09
CA LYS A 157 8.24 8.17 -8.89
C LYS A 157 9.43 8.63 -9.74
N GLU A 158 9.33 9.86 -10.26
CA GLU A 158 10.30 10.54 -11.15
C GLU A 158 10.33 10.02 -12.59
N ASN A 159 9.41 10.51 -13.44
CA ASN A 159 9.36 10.27 -14.90
C ASN A 159 9.11 8.82 -15.35
N ALA A 160 8.90 7.87 -14.42
CA ALA A 160 8.48 6.52 -14.76
C ALA A 160 7.05 6.58 -15.33
N THR A 161 6.91 6.23 -16.60
CA THR A 161 5.65 6.34 -17.33
C THR A 161 4.87 5.02 -17.37
N ARG A 162 5.43 3.93 -16.79
CA ARG A 162 5.05 2.56 -17.16
C ARG A 162 5.13 1.49 -16.06
N VAL A 163 5.13 1.83 -14.76
CA VAL A 163 4.93 0.80 -13.72
C VAL A 163 3.49 0.29 -13.83
N THR A 164 3.31 -0.94 -14.33
CA THR A 164 1.97 -1.46 -14.59
C THR A 164 1.27 -1.91 -13.31
N GLY A 165 1.99 -2.45 -12.33
CA GLY A 165 1.37 -2.95 -11.10
C GLY A 165 2.26 -2.88 -9.86
N PHE A 166 1.63 -2.66 -8.71
CA PHE A 166 2.14 -2.98 -7.39
C PHE A 166 1.16 -3.96 -6.74
N ALA A 167 1.59 -5.21 -6.56
CA ALA A 167 0.69 -6.31 -6.27
C ALA A 167 1.22 -7.28 -5.21
N GLY A 168 0.33 -8.06 -4.60
CA GLY A 168 0.67 -9.11 -3.66
C GLY A 168 0.52 -8.73 -2.19
N GLY A 169 1.00 -9.62 -1.33
CA GLY A 169 0.98 -9.47 0.12
C GLY A 169 2.25 -8.83 0.65
N PHE A 170 2.07 -7.90 1.58
CA PHE A 170 3.19 -7.23 2.24
C PHE A 170 2.85 -6.95 3.70
N ASP A 171 3.87 -7.07 4.54
CA ASP A 171 3.90 -6.45 5.86
C ASP A 171 4.75 -5.18 5.79
N ILE A 172 4.10 -4.03 5.63
CA ILE A 172 4.75 -2.73 5.50
C ILE A 172 4.64 -1.97 6.82
N ASN A 173 5.80 -1.61 7.38
CA ASN A 173 5.91 -0.79 8.57
C ASN A 173 6.60 0.53 8.22
N VAL A 174 5.90 1.64 8.38
CA VAL A 174 6.44 2.98 8.13
C VAL A 174 6.57 3.72 9.45
N HIS A 175 7.80 3.82 9.93
CA HIS A 175 8.19 4.46 11.19
C HIS A 175 8.38 5.97 11.01
N ASP A 176 8.52 6.70 12.11
CA ASP A 176 8.57 8.17 12.18
C ASP A 176 9.44 8.84 11.11
N GLY A 177 8.88 9.74 10.29
CA GLY A 177 9.65 10.42 9.25
C GLY A 177 10.05 9.54 8.05
N GLY A 178 9.69 8.25 8.07
CA GLY A 178 9.73 7.38 6.90
C GLY A 178 8.63 7.74 5.90
N THR A 179 8.90 7.48 4.63
CA THR A 179 7.93 7.76 3.55
C THR A 179 7.86 6.62 2.54
N MET A 180 6.65 6.29 2.12
CA MET A 180 6.37 5.40 0.99
C MET A 180 5.55 6.14 -0.07
N SER A 181 5.91 5.96 -1.34
CA SER A 181 5.18 6.55 -2.46
C SER A 181 5.20 5.56 -3.62
N VAL A 182 4.03 5.00 -3.92
CA VAL A 182 3.81 4.05 -5.02
C VAL A 182 2.85 4.69 -6.00
N THR A 183 3.30 4.81 -7.24
CA THR A 183 2.47 5.16 -8.39
C THR A 183 2.57 4.04 -9.42
N ALA A 184 1.43 3.42 -9.75
CA ALA A 184 1.33 2.34 -10.73
C ALA A 184 0.02 2.47 -11.53
N HIS A 185 -0.16 1.70 -12.60
CA HIS A 185 -1.47 1.64 -13.28
C HIS A 185 -2.50 0.88 -12.44
N THR A 186 -2.07 -0.21 -11.81
CA THR A 186 -2.90 -1.03 -10.94
C THR A 186 -2.27 -1.18 -9.55
N LEU A 187 -3.14 -1.25 -8.54
CA LEU A 187 -2.78 -1.67 -7.19
C LEU A 187 -3.57 -2.94 -6.88
N ASP A 188 -2.90 -4.04 -6.54
CA ASP A 188 -3.55 -5.29 -6.14
C ASP A 188 -3.01 -5.74 -4.78
N LEU A 189 -3.56 -5.14 -3.73
CA LEU A 189 -3.09 -5.33 -2.36
C LEU A 189 -3.87 -6.49 -1.74
N THR A 190 -3.22 -7.63 -1.60
CA THR A 190 -3.83 -8.89 -1.18
C THR A 190 -3.14 -9.38 0.07
N SER A 191 -3.88 -9.57 1.17
CA SER A 191 -3.31 -10.03 2.45
C SER A 191 -2.18 -9.14 3.00
N GLY A 192 -1.81 -9.34 4.27
CA GLY A 192 -0.75 -8.57 4.92
C GLY A 192 -1.23 -7.29 5.62
N THR A 193 -0.26 -6.54 6.13
CA THR A 193 -0.48 -5.42 7.05
C THR A 193 0.29 -4.18 6.63
N TYR A 194 -0.35 -3.01 6.71
CA TYR A 194 0.26 -1.71 6.47
C TYR A 194 0.13 -0.91 7.75
N THR A 195 1.21 -0.86 8.54
CA THR A 195 1.30 -0.10 9.79
C THR A 195 2.02 1.21 9.55
N ILE A 196 1.31 2.32 9.72
CA ILE A 196 1.78 3.65 9.34
C ILE A 196 1.78 4.55 10.58
N GLY A 197 2.98 4.92 11.00
CA GLY A 197 3.25 5.67 12.22
C GLY A 197 3.43 4.76 13.43
N ASP A 198 4.19 5.27 14.40
CA ASP A 198 4.42 4.62 15.68
C ASP A 198 3.78 5.44 16.80
N ARG A 199 2.93 4.82 17.63
CA ARG A 199 2.33 5.49 18.80
C ARG A 199 3.37 6.02 19.80
N ALA A 200 4.55 5.44 19.82
CA ALA A 200 5.63 5.77 20.76
C ALA A 200 6.42 7.02 20.36
N ALA A 201 6.26 7.53 19.15
CA ALA A 201 7.08 8.59 18.63
C ALA A 201 6.30 9.57 17.73
N ALA A 202 6.85 10.78 17.61
CA ALA A 202 6.09 11.99 17.26
C ALA A 202 6.39 12.52 15.85
N GLY A 203 7.13 11.77 15.02
CA GLY A 203 7.52 12.25 13.69
C GLY A 203 6.41 11.99 12.68
N PRO A 204 6.03 12.96 11.82
CA PRO A 204 5.08 12.69 10.75
C PRO A 204 5.71 11.72 9.75
N CYS A 205 5.01 10.63 9.44
CA CYS A 205 5.35 9.70 8.37
C CYS A 205 4.26 9.74 7.29
N SER A 206 4.56 9.27 6.08
CA SER A 206 3.55 9.27 5.02
C SER A 206 3.58 8.07 4.09
N VAL A 207 2.39 7.69 3.61
CA VAL A 207 2.20 6.67 2.58
C VAL A 207 1.27 7.21 1.49
N GLU A 208 1.72 7.15 0.25
CA GLU A 208 0.91 7.43 -0.93
C GLU A 208 0.85 6.19 -1.81
N LEU A 209 -0.34 5.63 -2.02
CA LEU A 209 -0.60 4.53 -2.94
C LEU A 209 -1.57 5.04 -4.01
N ILE A 210 -1.08 5.19 -5.24
CA ILE A 210 -1.82 5.82 -6.33
C ILE A 210 -1.84 4.87 -7.54
N ALA A 211 -3.05 4.37 -7.86
CA ALA A 211 -3.36 3.81 -9.15
C ALA A 211 -3.74 4.95 -10.10
N GLN A 212 -2.96 5.16 -11.15
CA GLN A 212 -3.24 6.16 -12.18
C GLN A 212 -3.16 5.50 -13.56
N PRO A 213 -4.19 5.63 -14.41
CA PRO A 213 -4.17 5.05 -15.74
C PRO A 213 -2.97 5.55 -16.54
N ALA A 214 -2.46 4.70 -17.43
CA ALA A 214 -1.40 5.07 -18.36
C ALA A 214 -1.82 6.34 -19.11
N THR A 215 -0.97 7.39 -19.10
CA THR A 215 -1.17 8.49 -20.04
C THR A 215 -0.87 7.94 -21.42
N ALA A 216 -1.92 7.59 -22.17
CA ALA A 216 -1.78 7.01 -23.50
C ALA A 216 -0.86 7.89 -24.35
N SER A 217 0.31 7.36 -24.72
CA SER A 217 1.05 7.94 -25.83
C SER A 217 0.29 7.63 -27.12
N PRO A 218 0.30 8.52 -28.12
CA PRO A 218 -0.38 8.26 -29.39
C PRO A 218 0.25 7.01 -30.05
N GLY A 219 -0.44 5.88 -29.96
CA GLY A 219 0.01 4.57 -30.47
C GLY A 219 -0.11 3.41 -29.48
N ASP A 220 -0.32 3.66 -28.19
CA ASP A 220 -0.48 2.59 -27.20
C ASP A 220 -1.91 2.01 -27.23
N VAL A 221 -1.99 0.68 -27.22
CA VAL A 221 -3.25 -0.09 -27.16
C VAL A 221 -3.98 0.28 -25.86
N PRO A 222 -5.29 0.58 -25.88
CA PRO A 222 -6.03 0.85 -24.66
C PRO A 222 -5.96 -0.39 -23.75
N VAL A 223 -5.38 -0.22 -22.57
CA VAL A 223 -5.40 -1.24 -21.52
C VAL A 223 -6.86 -1.31 -21.03
N SER A 224 -7.48 -2.48 -21.18
CA SER A 224 -8.87 -2.76 -20.87
C SER A 224 -9.14 -2.66 -19.37
N ASP A 225 -10.17 -1.91 -18.94
CA ASP A 225 -10.96 -1.98 -17.68
C ASP A 225 -10.28 -2.31 -16.32
N ALA A 226 -8.96 -2.42 -16.25
CA ALA A 226 -8.16 -2.94 -15.13
C ALA A 226 -7.44 -1.83 -14.34
N ASP A 227 -7.59 -0.56 -14.73
CA ASP A 227 -7.02 0.58 -14.01
C ASP A 227 -7.82 0.82 -12.71
N GLY A 228 -7.24 0.44 -11.58
CA GLY A 228 -7.93 0.51 -10.30
C GLY A 228 -7.10 0.00 -9.14
N ALA A 229 -7.72 0.00 -7.95
CA ALA A 229 -7.16 -0.65 -6.78
C ALA A 229 -8.08 -1.80 -6.32
N LEU A 230 -7.52 -3.00 -6.22
CA LEU A 230 -8.12 -4.14 -5.53
C LEU A 230 -7.47 -4.25 -4.15
N LEU A 231 -8.30 -4.31 -3.11
CA LEU A 231 -7.90 -4.51 -1.73
C LEU A 231 -8.64 -5.73 -1.22
N SER A 232 -7.91 -6.79 -0.85
CA SER A 232 -8.53 -8.09 -0.60
C SER A 232 -7.84 -8.95 0.47
N ASP A 233 -8.41 -10.12 0.75
CA ASP A 233 -7.81 -11.20 1.54
C ASP A 233 -7.34 -10.80 2.95
N ASN A 234 -8.22 -10.16 3.74
CA ASN A 234 -7.93 -9.74 5.12
C ASN A 234 -6.81 -8.70 5.24
N LEU A 235 -6.57 -7.92 4.18
CA LEU A 235 -5.68 -6.78 4.19
C LEU A 235 -6.02 -5.82 5.33
N ARG A 236 -5.01 -5.43 6.11
CA ARG A 236 -5.15 -4.46 7.21
C ARG A 236 -4.31 -3.22 6.95
N ILE A 237 -4.93 -2.04 6.98
CA ILE A 237 -4.22 -0.75 6.92
C ILE A 237 -4.51 0.01 8.21
N SER A 238 -3.47 0.35 8.97
CA SER A 238 -3.58 1.05 10.25
C SER A 238 -2.73 2.31 10.25
N CYS A 239 -3.38 3.46 10.40
CA CYS A 239 -2.74 4.78 10.48
C CYS A 239 -2.82 5.28 11.93
N THR A 240 -1.69 5.65 12.54
CA THR A 240 -1.64 6.14 13.93
C THR A 240 -0.84 7.43 14.06
N SER A 241 -0.73 7.97 15.29
CA SER A 241 0.04 9.19 15.59
C SER A 241 -0.32 10.37 14.67
N ALA A 242 0.67 11.08 14.13
CA ALA A 242 0.48 12.20 13.19
C ALA A 242 0.72 11.76 11.72
N SER A 243 0.48 10.49 11.40
CA SER A 243 0.68 9.95 10.06
C SER A 243 -0.28 10.56 9.03
N SER A 244 0.18 10.68 7.78
CA SER A 244 -0.64 11.10 6.64
C SER A 244 -0.61 10.05 5.55
N SER A 245 -1.79 9.57 5.14
CA SER A 245 -1.91 8.51 4.15
C SER A 245 -2.90 8.85 3.05
N ARG A 246 -2.60 8.41 1.83
CA ARG A 246 -3.46 8.57 0.66
C ARG A 246 -3.52 7.27 -0.13
N LEU A 247 -4.72 6.75 -0.32
CA LEU A 247 -5.04 5.69 -1.27
C LEU A 247 -5.88 6.32 -2.39
N GLN A 248 -5.46 6.20 -3.64
CA GLN A 248 -6.17 6.81 -4.76
C GLN A 248 -6.21 5.89 -5.98
N ALA A 249 -7.39 5.80 -6.60
CA ALA A 249 -7.63 5.06 -7.83
C ALA A 249 -8.94 5.56 -8.47
N ILE A 250 -9.12 5.43 -9.78
CA ILE A 250 -10.40 5.78 -10.41
C ILE A 250 -11.52 4.87 -9.88
N SER A 251 -11.26 3.56 -9.84
CA SER A 251 -12.14 2.53 -9.30
C SER A 251 -11.44 1.78 -8.17
N MET A 252 -12.16 1.46 -7.09
CA MET A 252 -11.68 0.63 -6.00
C MET A 252 -12.63 -0.52 -5.72
N ALA A 253 -12.08 -1.71 -5.48
CA ALA A 253 -12.83 -2.86 -5.01
C ALA A 253 -12.25 -3.34 -3.67
N PHE A 254 -13.13 -3.63 -2.71
CA PHE A 254 -12.75 -4.08 -1.37
C PHE A 254 -13.40 -5.42 -1.04
N THR A 255 -12.60 -6.38 -0.59
CA THR A 255 -13.03 -7.69 -0.11
C THR A 255 -12.35 -7.98 1.23
N ALA A 256 -13.12 -8.16 2.31
CA ALA A 256 -12.56 -8.43 3.64
C ALA A 256 -11.37 -7.50 4.01
N THR A 257 -11.52 -6.19 3.83
CA THR A 257 -10.43 -5.21 4.07
C THR A 257 -10.71 -4.38 5.32
N HIS A 258 -9.73 -4.26 6.22
CA HIS A 258 -9.87 -3.44 7.43
C HIS A 258 -8.95 -2.23 7.38
N ILE A 259 -9.53 -1.05 7.41
CA ILE A 259 -8.79 0.22 7.44
C ILE A 259 -9.11 0.95 8.72
N LYS A 260 -8.09 1.25 9.54
CA LYS A 260 -8.23 1.95 10.83
C LYS A 260 -7.37 3.21 10.85
N ALA A 261 -7.91 4.30 11.38
CA ALA A 261 -7.15 5.51 11.69
C ALA A 261 -7.36 5.92 13.16
N GLU A 262 -6.29 6.30 13.85
CA GLU A 262 -6.29 6.65 15.27
C GLU A 262 -5.36 7.83 15.58
N ASP A 263 -5.39 8.28 16.83
CA ASP A 263 -4.66 9.43 17.35
C ASP A 263 -4.97 10.71 16.57
N THR A 264 -4.01 11.24 15.83
CA THR A 264 -4.19 12.43 14.97
C THR A 264 -4.01 12.11 13.49
N ALA A 265 -4.05 10.83 13.13
CA ALA A 265 -3.78 10.38 11.77
C ALA A 265 -4.82 10.89 10.78
N SER A 266 -4.38 11.17 9.56
CA SER A 266 -5.25 11.52 8.45
C SER A 266 -5.08 10.53 7.30
N LEU A 267 -6.20 9.94 6.86
CA LEU A 267 -6.24 9.06 5.71
C LEU A 267 -7.23 9.61 4.67
N THR A 268 -6.78 9.73 3.43
CA THR A 268 -7.62 10.11 2.29
C THR A 268 -7.77 8.92 1.34
N ILE A 269 -9.02 8.55 1.04
CA ILE A 269 -9.38 7.53 0.06
C ILE A 269 -10.07 8.23 -1.11
N GLY A 270 -9.37 8.40 -2.22
CA GLY A 270 -9.85 9.09 -3.41
C GLY A 270 -10.27 8.13 -4.50
N CYS A 271 -11.57 8.02 -4.80
CA CYS A 271 -12.07 7.22 -5.91
C CYS A 271 -13.37 7.76 -6.50
N ASN A 272 -13.65 7.40 -7.76
CA ASN A 272 -14.90 7.76 -8.44
C ASN A 272 -15.93 6.63 -8.39
N SER A 273 -15.46 5.39 -8.24
CA SER A 273 -16.30 4.21 -8.07
C SER A 273 -15.73 3.33 -6.95
N ILE A 274 -16.63 2.78 -6.14
CA ILE A 274 -16.28 1.83 -5.08
C ILE A 274 -17.18 0.60 -5.16
N ALA A 275 -16.59 -0.58 -5.13
CA ALA A 275 -17.27 -1.86 -5.11
C ALA A 275 -16.87 -2.63 -3.84
N PHE A 276 -17.80 -3.45 -3.35
CA PHE A 276 -17.58 -4.36 -2.25
C PHE A 276 -17.99 -5.74 -2.73
N ASP A 277 -17.12 -6.74 -2.60
CA ASP A 277 -17.50 -8.11 -2.98
C ASP A 277 -18.60 -8.66 -2.04
N GLU A 278 -19.54 -9.35 -2.66
CA GLU A 278 -20.83 -9.77 -2.13
C GLU A 278 -20.78 -11.11 -1.37
N SER A 279 -19.64 -11.79 -1.38
CA SER A 279 -19.45 -13.10 -0.74
C SER A 279 -19.60 -13.09 0.80
N VAL A 280 -19.63 -11.91 1.43
CA VAL A 280 -19.80 -11.72 2.88
C VAL A 280 -21.22 -11.22 3.26
N LYS A 281 -22.23 -11.54 2.44
CA LYS A 281 -23.64 -11.35 2.81
C LYS A 281 -24.10 -12.43 3.79
N THR A 282 -23.77 -12.30 5.08
CA THR A 282 -24.35 -13.17 6.11
C THR A 282 -25.35 -12.42 6.98
N ASP A 283 -26.58 -12.94 7.08
CA ASP A 283 -27.61 -12.52 8.04
C ASP A 283 -27.30 -12.94 9.50
N ARG A 284 -26.02 -13.21 9.80
CA ARG A 284 -25.54 -13.58 11.12
C ARG A 284 -24.90 -12.38 11.81
N PRO A 285 -24.84 -12.34 13.15
CA PRO A 285 -24.07 -11.33 13.86
C PRO A 285 -22.65 -11.35 13.30
N VAL A 286 -22.20 -10.23 12.75
CA VAL A 286 -20.88 -10.08 12.14
C VAL A 286 -19.84 -10.41 13.21
N VAL A 287 -19.22 -11.58 13.10
CA VAL A 287 -17.89 -11.78 13.66
C VAL A 287 -16.98 -10.93 12.77
N PHE A 288 -16.29 -9.94 13.35
CA PHE A 288 -15.53 -8.88 12.67
C PHE A 288 -14.40 -9.35 11.74
N GLU A 289 -14.31 -10.64 11.45
CA GLU A 289 -13.15 -11.25 10.79
C GLU A 289 -13.32 -11.40 9.27
N THR A 290 -14.49 -11.12 8.69
CA THR A 290 -14.72 -11.43 7.26
C THR A 290 -15.20 -10.27 6.39
N GLY A 291 -15.47 -9.07 6.91
CA GLY A 291 -16.11 -7.97 6.15
C GLY A 291 -15.21 -6.75 5.93
N THR A 292 -15.55 -5.90 4.95
CA THR A 292 -14.84 -4.62 4.77
C THR A 292 -15.29 -3.58 5.78
N ILE A 293 -14.34 -2.96 6.51
CA ILE A 293 -14.60 -1.99 7.59
C ILE A 293 -13.63 -0.81 7.48
N PHE A 294 -14.17 0.40 7.59
CA PHE A 294 -13.42 1.61 7.87
C PHE A 294 -13.67 2.04 9.32
N ALA A 295 -12.62 2.18 10.11
CA ALA A 295 -12.70 2.46 11.53
C ALA A 295 -11.93 3.72 11.91
N VAL A 296 -12.54 4.56 12.73
CA VAL A 296 -11.84 5.62 13.46
C VAL A 296 -11.80 5.24 14.94
N GLY A 297 -10.62 5.27 15.55
CA GLY A 297 -10.42 4.87 16.95
C GLY A 297 -10.14 6.03 17.90
N GLN A 298 -9.35 5.76 18.94
CA GLN A 298 -8.98 6.75 19.94
C GLN A 298 -8.37 8.00 19.29
N GLY A 299 -8.62 9.19 19.84
CA GLY A 299 -8.05 10.45 19.36
C GLY A 299 -8.99 11.22 18.44
N SER A 300 -8.44 12.05 17.55
CA SER A 300 -9.15 12.90 16.59
C SER A 300 -8.80 12.57 15.13
N ALA A 301 -8.59 11.29 14.83
CA ALA A 301 -8.24 10.83 13.49
C ALA A 301 -9.33 11.16 12.46
N VAL A 302 -8.92 11.30 11.19
CA VAL A 302 -9.82 11.64 10.10
C VAL A 302 -9.65 10.67 8.94
N ILE A 303 -10.75 10.04 8.52
CA ILE A 303 -10.81 9.31 7.25
C ILE A 303 -11.69 10.11 6.29
N SER A 304 -11.12 10.53 5.16
CA SER A 304 -11.78 11.34 4.15
C SER A 304 -11.97 10.56 2.85
N PHE A 305 -13.19 10.50 2.36
CA PHE A 305 -13.53 9.94 1.06
C PHE A 305 -13.70 11.07 0.05
N THR A 306 -12.88 11.04 -1.00
CA THR A 306 -12.85 12.07 -2.05
C THR A 306 -13.06 11.44 -3.42
N SER A 307 -13.19 12.29 -4.44
CA SER A 307 -13.20 11.85 -5.82
C SER A 307 -11.78 11.84 -6.39
N ALA A 308 -11.45 10.77 -7.12
CA ALA A 308 -10.27 10.77 -7.99
C ALA A 308 -10.53 11.69 -9.20
N SER A 309 -9.56 12.53 -9.57
CA SER A 309 -9.63 13.36 -10.80
C SER A 309 -10.88 14.26 -10.96
N GLY A 310 -11.61 14.57 -9.88
CA GLY A 310 -12.79 15.44 -9.93
C GLY A 310 -14.06 14.78 -10.52
N GLY A 311 -14.08 13.45 -10.64
CA GLY A 311 -15.26 12.67 -10.97
C GLY A 311 -16.37 12.67 -9.89
N PRO A 312 -17.38 11.80 -10.05
CA PRO A 312 -18.51 11.71 -9.12
C PRO A 312 -18.07 11.21 -7.74
N ALA A 313 -18.86 11.53 -6.72
CA ALA A 313 -18.63 10.98 -5.38
C ALA A 313 -18.76 9.44 -5.37
N PRO A 314 -17.89 8.73 -4.63
CA PRO A 314 -17.85 7.27 -4.69
C PRO A 314 -19.09 6.62 -4.07
N PHE A 315 -19.73 7.27 -3.08
CA PHE A 315 -20.91 6.75 -2.39
C PHE A 315 -22.22 7.34 -2.90
N LYS A 316 -23.28 6.53 -2.85
CA LYS A 316 -24.66 6.91 -3.16
C LYS A 316 -25.58 6.24 -2.14
N PHE A 317 -25.63 6.75 -0.92
CA PHE A 317 -26.31 6.07 0.20
C PHE A 317 -27.83 5.97 0.04
N THR A 318 -28.43 6.92 -0.67
CA THR A 318 -29.86 6.96 -1.00
C THR A 318 -30.26 6.04 -2.16
N ASP A 319 -29.30 5.52 -2.92
CA ASP A 319 -29.56 4.50 -3.92
C ASP A 319 -29.72 3.14 -3.23
N MET A 320 -30.98 2.69 -3.15
CA MET A 320 -31.35 1.43 -2.48
C MET A 320 -31.05 0.19 -3.34
N ALA A 321 -30.76 0.36 -4.64
CA ALA A 321 -30.33 -0.76 -5.48
C ALA A 321 -28.86 -1.11 -5.26
N ARG A 322 -28.07 -0.14 -4.77
CA ARG A 322 -26.67 -0.37 -4.41
C ARG A 322 -26.58 -0.94 -3.01
N GLU A 323 -25.87 -2.04 -2.82
CA GLU A 323 -25.67 -2.65 -1.52
C GLU A 323 -24.35 -2.19 -0.87
N TYR A 324 -24.33 -2.14 0.46
CA TYR A 324 -23.15 -1.79 1.26
C TYR A 324 -23.05 -2.75 2.44
N PRO A 325 -21.83 -3.13 2.88
CA PRO A 325 -21.64 -3.90 4.10
C PRO A 325 -22.26 -3.21 5.32
N LYS A 326 -22.93 -3.96 6.18
CA LYS A 326 -23.36 -3.45 7.50
C LYS A 326 -22.13 -3.16 8.35
N GLY A 327 -22.16 -2.07 9.10
CA GLY A 327 -21.04 -1.64 9.94
C GLY A 327 -19.82 -1.13 9.18
N LEU A 328 -19.98 -0.77 7.91
CA LEU A 328 -18.91 -0.25 7.05
C LEU A 328 -18.11 0.89 7.70
N PHE A 329 -18.78 1.75 8.48
CA PHE A 329 -18.15 2.84 9.22
C PHE A 329 -18.27 2.55 10.72
N ASN A 330 -17.14 2.33 11.39
CA ASN A 330 -17.10 1.98 12.81
C ASN A 330 -16.36 3.05 13.62
N PHE A 331 -16.96 3.45 14.74
CA PHE A 331 -16.30 4.25 15.76
C PHE A 331 -15.88 3.34 16.91
N VAL A 332 -14.57 3.22 17.15
CA VAL A 332 -14.03 2.41 18.25
C VAL A 332 -13.87 3.29 19.48
N THR A 333 -14.53 2.93 20.58
CA THR A 333 -14.49 3.64 21.87
C THR A 333 -13.88 2.79 22.99
N ALA A 334 -13.79 1.47 22.79
CA ALA A 334 -13.14 0.55 23.73
C ALA A 334 -11.68 0.92 24.04
N ASP A 335 -10.98 1.49 23.05
CA ASP A 335 -9.55 1.85 23.15
C ASP A 335 -9.31 3.23 23.80
N GLY A 336 -10.37 4.02 24.03
CA GLY A 336 -10.26 5.35 24.62
C GLY A 336 -11.24 6.37 24.02
N ALA A 337 -11.09 7.65 24.40
CA ALA A 337 -11.95 8.72 23.91
C ALA A 337 -11.78 8.90 22.40
N ASN A 338 -12.89 8.79 21.66
CA ASN A 338 -12.94 8.93 20.22
C ASN A 338 -13.61 10.26 19.84
N LYS A 339 -12.83 11.13 19.22
CA LYS A 339 -13.21 12.41 18.60
C LYS A 339 -12.93 12.38 17.09
N GLY A 340 -12.70 11.18 16.54
CA GLY A 340 -12.44 10.99 15.13
C GLY A 340 -13.68 11.23 14.30
N LYS A 341 -13.49 11.37 12.99
CA LYS A 341 -14.58 11.63 12.05
C LYS A 341 -14.35 10.99 10.70
N PHE A 342 -15.46 10.64 10.05
CA PHE A 342 -15.48 10.35 8.61
C PHE A 342 -15.94 11.58 7.86
N LYS A 343 -15.26 11.89 6.76
CA LYS A 343 -15.61 12.98 5.84
C LYS A 343 -15.91 12.41 4.47
N PHE A 344 -16.96 12.90 3.82
CA PHE A 344 -17.36 12.45 2.50
C PHE A 344 -17.59 13.64 1.57
N LEU A 345 -16.84 13.70 0.49
CA LEU A 345 -16.91 14.77 -0.49
C LEU A 345 -18.15 14.63 -1.39
N ASP A 346 -18.84 15.74 -1.63
CA ASP A 346 -19.96 15.86 -2.58
C ASP A 346 -21.13 14.88 -2.36
N ILE A 347 -21.23 14.33 -1.15
CA ILE A 347 -22.44 13.69 -0.65
C ILE A 347 -22.85 14.36 0.64
N GLY A 348 -24.09 14.16 1.03
CA GLY A 348 -24.59 14.60 2.32
C GLY A 348 -25.89 15.33 2.22
N SER A 349 -26.81 14.88 3.03
CA SER A 349 -28.05 15.52 3.35
C SER A 349 -28.52 14.83 4.62
N ALA A 350 -29.54 15.37 5.27
CA ALA A 350 -30.21 14.62 6.33
C ALA A 350 -30.72 13.25 5.82
N PHE A 351 -31.00 13.13 4.51
CA PHE A 351 -31.43 11.88 3.89
C PHE A 351 -30.29 10.87 3.75
N ASP A 352 -29.09 11.28 3.35
CA ASP A 352 -27.93 10.39 3.28
C ASP A 352 -27.58 9.84 4.67
N PHE A 353 -27.55 10.70 5.69
CA PHE A 353 -27.35 10.25 7.07
C PHE A 353 -28.43 9.24 7.51
N SER A 354 -29.70 9.56 7.25
CA SER A 354 -30.83 8.68 7.59
C SER A 354 -30.73 7.34 6.86
N ALA A 355 -30.30 7.34 5.59
CA ALA A 355 -30.07 6.12 4.82
C ALA A 355 -28.92 5.30 5.41
N MET A 356 -27.81 5.91 5.81
CA MET A 356 -26.70 5.22 6.48
C MET A 356 -27.15 4.54 7.78
N ILE A 357 -27.96 5.22 8.61
CA ILE A 357 -28.51 4.66 9.85
C ILE A 357 -29.49 3.52 9.56
N HIS A 358 -30.47 3.73 8.67
CA HIS A 358 -31.48 2.72 8.34
C HIS A 358 -30.87 1.44 7.77
N ARG A 359 -29.79 1.59 7.01
CA ARG A 359 -29.05 0.49 6.40
C ARG A 359 -28.02 -0.14 7.34
N GLY A 360 -27.87 0.38 8.56
CA GLY A 360 -26.93 -0.12 9.57
C GLY A 360 -25.47 0.03 9.16
N LEU A 361 -25.12 1.06 8.39
CA LEU A 361 -23.75 1.29 7.92
C LEU A 361 -22.84 1.85 9.00
N ILE A 362 -23.42 2.50 10.01
CA ILE A 362 -22.68 3.14 11.10
C ILE A 362 -22.77 2.24 12.34
N THR A 363 -21.61 1.94 12.93
CA THR A 363 -21.48 1.16 14.16
C THR A 363 -20.60 1.87 15.19
N ILE A 364 -20.79 1.51 16.46
CA ILE A 364 -19.95 1.92 17.58
C ILE A 364 -19.53 0.66 18.30
N ASP A 365 -18.22 0.41 18.36
CA ASP A 365 -17.63 -0.85 18.80
C ASP A 365 -18.32 -2.05 18.10
N GLY A 366 -18.62 -1.85 16.82
CA GLY A 366 -19.27 -2.84 15.97
C GLY A 366 -20.76 -3.10 16.24
N THR A 367 -21.37 -2.39 17.19
CA THR A 367 -22.82 -2.41 17.40
C THR A 367 -23.49 -1.34 16.52
N PRO A 368 -24.53 -1.66 15.73
CA PRO A 368 -25.21 -0.65 14.89
C PRO A 368 -25.71 0.55 15.70
N ASP A 369 -25.44 1.76 15.22
CA ASP A 369 -26.01 2.98 15.78
C ASP A 369 -27.37 3.27 15.15
N ASN A 370 -28.35 3.63 15.97
CA ASN A 370 -29.69 4.03 15.53
C ASN A 370 -29.84 5.56 15.40
N GLY A 371 -28.73 6.29 15.36
CA GLY A 371 -28.66 7.76 15.34
C GLY A 371 -28.69 8.40 16.73
N ALA A 372 -28.74 7.61 17.80
CA ALA A 372 -28.73 8.14 19.16
C ALA A 372 -27.35 8.70 19.54
N LYS A 373 -26.26 8.06 19.09
CA LYS A 373 -24.90 8.37 19.55
C LYS A 373 -24.05 9.12 18.52
N THR A 374 -24.41 9.06 17.24
CA THR A 374 -23.72 9.82 16.18
C THR A 374 -24.49 11.06 15.79
N THR A 375 -23.77 12.06 15.28
CA THR A 375 -24.31 13.27 14.67
C THR A 375 -23.58 13.57 13.37
N TRP A 376 -24.12 14.52 12.60
CA TRP A 376 -23.54 14.93 11.33
C TRP A 376 -23.38 16.45 11.24
N GLY A 377 -22.53 16.89 10.33
CA GLY A 377 -22.27 18.30 10.05
C GLY A 377 -21.66 18.52 8.67
N TRP A 378 -21.39 19.78 8.34
CA TRP A 378 -20.80 20.20 7.07
C TRP A 378 -19.52 20.97 7.29
N GLU A 379 -18.52 20.69 6.47
CA GLU A 379 -17.26 21.42 6.42
C GLU A 379 -16.97 21.78 4.96
N VAL A 380 -16.55 23.01 4.68
CA VAL A 380 -16.08 23.38 3.34
C VAL A 380 -14.74 22.68 3.08
N ASP A 381 -14.52 22.19 1.85
CA ASP A 381 -13.22 21.67 1.47
C ASP A 381 -12.21 22.85 1.42
N PRO A 382 -11.15 22.84 2.25
CA PRO A 382 -10.20 23.95 2.29
C PRO A 382 -9.36 24.07 1.00
N GLU A 383 -9.19 22.98 0.25
CA GLU A 383 -8.45 22.95 -1.01
C GLU A 383 -9.35 23.30 -2.20
N LEU A 384 -10.64 22.97 -2.11
CA LEU A 384 -11.64 23.24 -3.14
C LEU A 384 -12.89 23.90 -2.54
N PRO A 385 -12.88 25.23 -2.28
CA PRO A 385 -13.97 25.91 -1.57
C PRO A 385 -15.35 25.85 -2.22
N SER A 386 -15.43 25.42 -3.49
CA SER A 386 -16.67 25.13 -4.21
C SER A 386 -17.30 23.78 -3.84
N ARG A 387 -16.58 22.93 -3.11
CA ARG A 387 -17.00 21.60 -2.65
C ARG A 387 -17.10 21.57 -1.14
N SER A 388 -17.86 20.62 -0.64
CA SER A 388 -18.10 20.46 0.79
C SER A 388 -18.05 19.00 1.20
N TYR A 389 -17.56 18.79 2.42
CA TYR A 389 -17.59 17.51 3.10
C TYR A 389 -18.82 17.43 3.98
N PHE A 390 -19.59 16.36 3.80
CA PHE A 390 -20.45 15.83 4.84
C PHE A 390 -19.61 15.06 5.85
N THR A 391 -19.86 15.30 7.13
CA THR A 391 -19.07 14.73 8.21
C THR A 391 -19.97 13.98 9.18
N ILE A 392 -19.49 12.84 9.68
CA ILE A 392 -20.11 12.09 10.79
C ILE A 392 -19.12 11.92 11.92
N HIS A 393 -19.59 12.05 13.15
CA HIS A 393 -18.81 11.89 14.38
C HIS A 393 -19.70 11.53 15.57
N LEU A 394 -19.09 11.10 16.68
CA LEU A 394 -19.80 10.86 17.94
C LEU A 394 -20.24 12.17 18.60
N LYS A 395 -21.36 12.14 19.32
CA LYS A 395 -21.91 13.29 20.09
C LYS A 395 -21.11 13.63 21.34
#